data_AF-A0A964PWR8-F1
#
_entry.id   AF-A0A964PWR8-F1
#
_cell.length_a   1.000
_cell.length_b   1.000
_cell.length_c   1.000
_cell.angle_alpha   90.00
_cell.angle_beta   90.00
_cell.angle_gamma   90.00
#
_symmetry.space_group_name_H-M   'P 1'
#
loop_
_entity.id
_entity.type
_entity.pdbx_description
1 polymer ?
#
loop_
_entity_poly.entity_id
_entity_poly.type
_entity_poly.pdbx_seq_one_letter_code
_entity_poly.pdbx_strand_id
1 'polypeptide(L)' 'MTSRRFTHLTSGFSKKAENHAHAVSLTFFVYNFCTPHGTLTKARGGIKTTPAMAAGITHKPWTMEDLLALIDPDRKLG' A
#
# COMPACT_ATOMS: atom_id res chain seq x y z
N MET A 1 7.43 1.55 6.99
CA MET A 1 6.14 1.09 7.56
C MET A 1 5.89 1.80 8.88
N THR A 2 4.70 2.37 9.07
CA THR A 2 4.39 3.32 10.17
C THR A 2 3.20 2.86 11.04
N SER A 3 2.72 1.62 10.85
CA SER A 3 1.50 1.14 11.53
C SER A 3 1.79 0.72 12.97
N ARG A 4 1.44 1.58 13.94
CA ARG A 4 1.54 1.31 15.38
C ARG A 4 0.45 0.36 15.91
N ARG A 5 -0.42 -0.16 15.04
CA ARG A 5 -1.47 -1.13 15.41
C ARG A 5 -0.92 -2.47 15.90
N PHE A 6 0.29 -2.86 15.48
CA PHE A 6 0.94 -4.09 15.96
C PHE A 6 1.63 -3.91 17.31
N THR A 7 1.84 -2.67 17.77
CA THR A 7 2.55 -2.35 19.02
C THR A 7 1.60 -1.91 20.13
N HIS A 8 0.30 -1.81 19.87
CA HIS A 8 -0.70 -1.39 20.86
C HIS A 8 -1.91 -2.32 20.82
N LEU A 9 -2.27 -2.89 21.98
CA LEU A 9 -3.46 -3.75 22.14
C LEU A 9 -4.79 -3.01 21.88
N THR A 10 -4.77 -1.68 21.78
CA THR A 10 -5.98 -0.85 21.89
C THR A 10 -5.96 0.46 21.08
N SER A 11 -5.23 0.59 19.96
CA SER A 11 -5.33 1.86 19.20
C SER A 11 -6.79 2.09 18.77
N GLY A 12 -7.44 3.03 19.47
CA GLY A 12 -8.87 3.04 19.71
C GLY A 12 -9.70 3.11 18.44
N PHE A 13 -10.90 2.53 18.53
CA PHE A 13 -11.99 2.47 17.55
C PHE A 13 -12.05 1.30 16.56
N SER A 14 -11.16 0.31 16.63
CA SER A 14 -11.32 -0.91 15.83
C SER A 14 -11.16 -2.18 16.66
N LYS A 15 -12.19 -2.53 17.42
CA LYS A 15 -12.22 -3.78 18.20
C LYS A 15 -12.45 -5.03 17.33
N LYS A 16 -12.94 -4.84 16.10
CA LYS A 16 -13.21 -5.90 15.13
C LYS A 16 -11.93 -6.28 14.39
N ALA A 17 -11.61 -7.57 14.34
CA ALA A 17 -10.42 -8.09 13.68
C ALA A 17 -10.44 -7.80 12.16
N GLU A 18 -11.63 -7.76 11.57
CA GLU A 18 -11.86 -7.48 10.15
C GLU A 18 -11.34 -6.08 9.79
N ASN A 19 -11.67 -5.08 10.60
CA ASN A 19 -11.22 -3.71 10.39
C ASN A 19 -9.69 -3.58 10.56
N HIS A 20 -9.07 -4.39 11.42
CA HIS A 20 -7.61 -4.47 11.52
C HIS A 20 -7.01 -5.08 10.25
N ALA A 21 -7.58 -6.17 9.74
CA ALA A 21 -7.15 -6.80 8.50
C ALA A 21 -7.24 -5.83 7.31
N HIS A 22 -8.35 -5.08 7.18
CA HIS A 22 -8.52 -4.06 6.14
C HIS A 22 -7.49 -2.92 6.25
N ALA A 23 -7.20 -2.48 7.47
CA ALA A 23 -6.17 -1.46 7.69
C ALA A 23 -4.77 -1.96 7.29
N VAL A 24 -4.44 -3.20 7.63
CA VAL A 24 -3.16 -3.83 7.29
C VAL A 24 -3.06 -3.99 5.79
N SER A 25 -4.06 -4.56 5.12
CA SER A 25 -4.05 -4.76 3.68
C SER A 25 -3.85 -3.44 2.91
N LEU A 26 -4.58 -2.39 3.28
CA LEU A 26 -4.44 -1.07 2.68
C LEU A 26 -3.04 -0.49 2.86
N THR A 27 -2.50 -0.57 4.09
CA THR A 27 -1.16 -0.03 4.40
C THR A 27 -0.07 -0.78 3.63
N PHE A 28 -0.16 -2.10 3.58
CA PHE A 28 0.79 -2.94 2.83
C PHE A 28 0.69 -2.66 1.34
N PHE A 29 -0.51 -2.52 0.80
CA PHE A 29 -0.70 -2.22 -0.62
C PHE A 29 -0.05 -0.90 -1.01
N VAL A 30 -0.37 0.19 -0.31
CA VAL A 30 0.15 1.53 -0.61
C VAL A 30 1.69 1.58 -0.52
N TYR A 31 2.27 0.90 0.47
CA TYR A 31 3.72 0.85 0.62
C TYR A 31 4.39 0.06 -0.52
N ASN A 32 3.83 -1.10 -0.91
CA ASN A 32 4.46 -1.98 -1.89
C ASN A 32 4.21 -1.55 -3.34
N PHE A 33 3.03 -0.99 -3.65
CA PHE A 33 2.60 -0.72 -5.02
C PHE A 33 2.63 0.76 -5.40
N CYS A 34 2.36 1.68 -4.47
CA CYS A 34 2.25 3.10 -4.78
C CYS A 34 3.50 3.90 -4.41
N THR A 35 4.18 3.53 -3.32
CA THR A 35 5.28 4.33 -2.75
C THR A 35 6.65 3.89 -3.27
N PRO A 36 7.40 4.74 -3.99
CA PRO A 36 8.77 4.42 -4.40
C PRO A 36 9.69 4.29 -3.18
N HIS A 37 10.51 3.23 -3.16
CA HIS A 37 11.46 3.00 -2.09
C HIS A 37 12.80 3.66 -2.40
N GLY A 38 13.35 4.44 -1.46
CA GLY A 38 14.57 5.21 -1.69
C GLY A 38 15.77 4.35 -2.09
N THR A 39 16.04 3.25 -1.37
CA THR A 39 17.17 2.36 -1.68
C THR A 39 17.00 1.64 -3.03
N LEU A 40 15.78 1.20 -3.35
CA LEU A 40 15.51 0.51 -4.62
C LEU A 40 15.61 1.48 -5.80
N THR A 41 15.16 2.71 -5.59
CA THR A 41 15.28 3.79 -6.57
C THR A 41 16.74 4.10 -6.84
N LYS A 42 17.59 4.19 -5.80
CA LYS A 42 19.05 4.36 -5.96
C LYS A 42 19.69 3.15 -6.66
N ALA A 43 19.34 1.93 -6.26
CA ALA A 43 19.87 0.70 -6.85
C ALA A 43 19.53 0.57 -8.35
N ARG A 44 18.39 1.12 -8.78
CA ARG A 44 17.97 1.16 -10.19
C ARG A 44 18.40 2.45 -10.91
N GLY A 45 19.52 3.05 -10.50
CA GLY A 45 20.10 4.22 -11.18
C GLY A 45 19.25 5.50 -11.09
N GLY A 46 18.45 5.66 -10.03
CA GLY A 46 17.59 6.82 -9.82
C GLY A 46 16.16 6.65 -10.35
N ILE A 47 15.83 5.52 -10.98
CA ILE A 47 14.48 5.25 -11.47
C ILE A 47 13.57 4.88 -10.29
N LYS A 48 12.51 5.66 -10.08
CA LYS A 48 11.52 5.43 -9.01
C LYS A 48 11.03 3.98 -9.06
N THR A 49 11.34 3.23 -8.01
CA THR A 49 11.06 1.78 -7.95
C THR A 49 10.36 1.44 -6.64
N THR A 50 9.19 0.84 -6.76
CA THR A 50 8.42 0.34 -5.62
C THR A 50 8.89 -1.08 -5.27
N PRO A 51 8.63 -1.57 -4.03
CA PRO A 51 8.92 -2.95 -3.67
C PRO A 51 8.28 -3.98 -4.61
N ALA A 52 7.02 -3.76 -5.03
CA ALA A 52 6.34 -4.65 -5.97
C ALA A 52 6.99 -4.65 -7.36
N MET A 53 7.60 -3.54 -7.78
CA MET A 53 8.40 -3.50 -9.01
C MET A 53 9.71 -4.27 -8.88
N ALA A 54 10.41 -4.14 -7.75
CA ALA A 54 11.64 -4.89 -7.51
C ALA A 54 11.39 -6.41 -7.39
N ALA A 55 10.20 -6.80 -6.92
CA ALA A 55 9.75 -8.19 -6.89
C ALA A 55 9.22 -8.72 -8.24
N GLY A 56 9.16 -7.89 -9.29
CA GLY A 56 8.65 -8.28 -10.61
C GLY A 56 7.14 -8.47 -10.70
N ILE A 57 6.37 -8.01 -9.70
CA ILE A 57 4.91 -8.16 -9.65
C ILE A 57 4.21 -7.12 -10.54
N THR A 58 4.78 -5.93 -10.65
CA THR A 58 4.27 -4.83 -11.50
C THR A 58 5.43 -4.10 -12.18
N HIS A 59 5.16 -3.49 -13.33
CA HIS A 59 6.15 -2.71 -14.08
C HIS A 59 6.03 -1.19 -13.84
N LYS A 60 4.92 -0.74 -13.25
CA LYS A 60 4.67 0.67 -12.90
C LYS A 60 4.22 0.82 -11.44
N PRO A 61 4.49 1.98 -10.80
CA PRO A 61 3.82 2.36 -9.57
C PRO A 61 2.32 2.47 -9.81
N TRP A 62 1.52 2.01 -8.85
CA TRP A 62 0.07 2.13 -8.87
C TRP A 62 -0.37 3.48 -8.29
N THR A 63 -1.47 4.03 -8.80
CA THR A 63 -2.10 5.22 -8.22
C THR A 63 -3.21 4.85 -7.25
N MET A 64 -3.77 5.84 -6.55
CA MET A 64 -4.92 5.59 -5.68
C MET A 64 -6.18 5.27 -6.50
N GLU A 65 -6.30 5.83 -7.70
CA GLU A 65 -7.37 5.51 -8.64
C GLU A 65 -7.30 4.05 -9.07
N ASP A 66 -6.10 3.51 -9.38
CA ASP A 66 -5.91 2.09 -9.71
C ASP A 66 -6.38 1.18 -8.56
N LEU A 67 -6.10 1.55 -7.30
CA LEU A 67 -6.54 0.81 -6.13
C LEU A 67 -8.07 0.88 -5.93
N LEU A 68 -8.68 2.05 -6.12
CA LEU A 68 -10.12 2.20 -5.98
C LEU A 68 -10.88 1.44 -7.06
N ALA A 69 -10.39 1.47 -8.30
CA ALA A 69 -10.92 0.69 -9.41
C ALA A 69 -10.81 -0.83 -9.15
N LEU A 70 -9.80 -1.28 -8.39
CA LEU A 70 -9.67 -2.69 -7.99
C LEU A 70 -10.68 -3.10 -6.93
N ILE A 71 -11.03 -2.21 -5.99
CA ILE A 71 -11.94 -2.49 -4.88
C ILE A 71 -13.40 -2.38 -5.32
N ASP A 72 -13.72 -1.34 -6.09
CA ASP A 72 -15.07 -1.00 -6.50
C ASP A 72 -15.04 -0.41 -7.92
N PRO A 73 -15.01 -1.26 -8.96
CA PRO A 73 -14.86 -0.83 -10.35
C PRO A 73 -16.00 0.07 -10.84
N ASP A 74 -17.20 -0.10 -10.28
CA ASP A 74 -18.42 0.59 -10.71
C ASP A 74 -18.61 1.94 -9.99
N ARG A 75 -17.79 2.22 -8.97
CA ARG A 75 -17.86 3.46 -8.20
C ARG A 75 -17.23 4.62 -8.94
N LYS A 76 -18.10 5.46 -9.50
CA LYS A 76 -17.70 6.72 -10.14
C LYS A 76 -17.03 7.66 -9.12
N LEU A 77 -15.79 8.03 -9.39
CA LEU A 77 -15.11 9.13 -8.71
C LEU A 77 -15.68 10.44 -9.28
N GLY A 78 -16.55 11.09 -8.51
CA GLY A 78 -17.20 12.35 -8.87
C GLY A 78 -16.31 13.56 -8.63
#